data_AF-A0A021VUM0-F1
#
_entry.id   AF-A0A021VUM0-F1
#
_cell.length_a   1.000
_cell.length_b   1.000
_cell.length_c   1.000
_cell.angle_alpha   90.00
_cell.angle_beta   90.00
_cell.angle_gamma   90.00
#
_symmetry.space_group_name_H-M   'P 1'
#
loop_
_entity.id
_entity.type
_entity.pdbx_description
1 polymer ?
#
loop_
_entity_poly.entity_id
_entity_poly.type
_entity_poly.pdbx_seq_one_letter_code
_entity_poly.pdbx_strand_id
1 'polypeptide(L)' 'MRLATGICFEVAYADLIREGVLDGAEVIVIPTNNASFGRTPESTQQLAMSRFRAVEHGRSTSRSPPWASAP' A
#
# COMPACT_ATOMS: atom_id res chain seq x y z
N MET A 1 8.15 -8.40 -14.99
CA MET A 1 7.21 -8.06 -13.91
C MET A 1 7.20 -6.56 -13.71
N ARG A 2 6.02 -5.91 -13.79
CA ARG A 2 5.86 -4.46 -13.58
C ARG A 2 5.18 -4.22 -12.24
N LEU A 3 5.55 -3.15 -11.54
CA LEU A 3 5.07 -2.83 -10.20
C LEU A 3 4.27 -1.53 -10.22
N ALA A 4 3.20 -1.49 -9.43
CA ALA A 4 2.51 -0.26 -9.07
C ALA A 4 2.97 0.08 -7.65
N THR A 5 3.67 1.20 -7.49
CA THR A 5 4.26 1.59 -6.21
C THR A 5 3.54 2.81 -5.67
N GLY A 6 2.97 2.70 -4.47
CA GLY A 6 2.46 3.84 -3.71
C GLY A 6 3.24 3.97 -2.41
N ILE A 7 3.91 5.09 -2.20
CA ILE A 7 4.80 5.30 -1.06
C ILE A 7 4.01 5.83 0.14
N CYS A 8 4.08 5.11 1.25
CA CYS A 8 3.50 5.49 2.54
C CYS A 8 2.01 5.84 2.42
N PHE A 9 1.64 7.11 2.58
CA PHE A 9 0.27 7.61 2.50
C PHE A 9 -0.39 7.48 1.13
N GLU A 10 0.41 7.28 0.06
CA GLU A 10 -0.15 7.21 -1.29
C GLU A 10 -1.10 6.03 -1.49
N VAL A 11 -1.08 5.04 -0.60
CA VAL A 11 -2.09 3.95 -0.56
C VAL A 11 -3.53 4.46 -0.44
N ALA A 12 -3.73 5.65 0.14
CA ALA A 12 -5.02 6.30 0.26
C ALA A 12 -5.52 6.91 -1.07
N TYR A 13 -4.63 7.25 -2.00
CA TYR A 13 -4.98 7.84 -3.30
C TYR A 13 -5.22 6.74 -4.34
N ALA A 14 -6.50 6.44 -4.60
CA ALA A 14 -6.90 5.38 -5.52
C ALA A 14 -6.32 5.54 -6.93
N ASP A 15 -6.33 6.78 -7.45
CA ASP A 15 -5.92 7.05 -8.83
C ASP A 15 -4.45 6.74 -9.09
N LEU A 16 -3.56 7.03 -8.13
CA LEU A 16 -2.12 6.73 -8.27
C LEU A 16 -1.87 5.22 -8.42
N ILE A 17 -2.59 4.41 -7.64
CA ILE A 17 -2.48 2.95 -7.72
C ILE A 17 -3.10 2.44 -9.04
N ARG A 18 -4.27 2.95 -9.39
CA ARG A 18 -5.00 2.58 -10.60
C ARG A 18 -4.18 2.85 -11.85
N GLU A 19 -3.50 3.99 -11.94
CA GLU A 19 -2.61 4.33 -13.06
C GLU A 19 -1.50 3.29 -13.23
N GLY A 20 -0.80 2.93 -12.15
CA GLY A 20 0.22 1.88 -12.19
C GLY A 20 -0.33 0.52 -12.65
N VAL A 21 -1.55 0.15 -12.23
CA VAL A 21 -2.23 -1.08 -12.67
C VAL A 21 -2.59 -1.03 -14.15
N LEU A 22 -3.14 0.10 -14.64
CA LEU A 22 -3.48 0.29 -16.05
C LEU A 22 -2.24 0.24 -16.96
N ASP A 23 -1.10 0.66 -16.42
CA ASP A 23 0.21 0.54 -17.06
C ASP A 23 0.75 -0.91 -17.12
N GLY A 24 0.01 -1.88 -16.60
CA GLY A 24 0.32 -3.31 -16.66
C GLY A 24 1.01 -3.86 -15.41
N ALA A 25 0.96 -3.17 -14.27
CA ALA A 25 1.57 -3.66 -13.03
C ALA A 25 0.90 -4.91 -12.46
N GLU A 26 1.66 -5.99 -12.27
CA GLU A 26 1.21 -7.29 -11.77
C GLU A 26 1.13 -7.35 -10.24
N VAL A 27 1.89 -6.48 -9.55
CA VAL A 27 1.97 -6.43 -8.09
C VAL A 27 1.90 -4.98 -7.61
N ILE A 28 1.14 -4.74 -6.53
CA ILE A 28 1.05 -3.45 -5.85
C ILE A 28 2.00 -3.44 -4.66
N VAL A 29 2.97 -2.53 -4.63
CA VAL A 29 3.97 -2.42 -3.56
C VAL A 29 3.79 -1.13 -2.79
N ILE A 30 3.56 -1.25 -1.49
CA ILE A 30 3.35 -0.12 -0.57
C ILE A 30 4.49 -0.09 0.45
N PRO A 31 5.66 0.49 0.12
CA PRO A 31 6.68 0.74 1.11
C PRO A 31 6.17 1.80 2.09
N THR A 32 6.31 1.57 3.38
CA THR A 32 5.79 2.49 4.41
C THR A 32 6.88 2.83 5.41
N ASN A 33 6.84 4.01 6.02
CA ASN A 33 7.56 4.28 7.27
C ASN A 33 6.57 4.86 8.28
N ASN A 34 6.10 4.00 9.18
CA ASN A 34 5.02 4.36 10.09
C ASN A 34 5.51 4.99 11.41
N ALA A 35 6.80 5.41 11.49
CA ALA A 35 7.49 5.71 12.77
C ALA A 35 6.78 6.77 13.55
N SER A 36 6.34 7.78 12.81
CA SER A 36 5.63 8.94 13.31
C SER A 36 4.24 8.59 13.87
N PHE A 37 3.66 7.44 13.52
CA PHE A 37 2.31 7.05 13.98
C PHE A 37 2.32 6.29 15.30
N GLY A 38 3.46 5.79 15.77
CA GLY A 38 3.58 5.11 17.06
C GLY A 38 2.46 4.09 17.33
N ARG A 39 1.69 4.29 18.41
CA ARG A 39 0.55 3.41 18.80
C ARG A 39 -0.81 3.87 18.29
N THR A 40 -0.86 4.76 17.30
CA THR A 40 -2.12 5.17 16.70
C THR A 40 -2.61 4.15 15.67
N PRO A 41 -3.91 4.15 15.31
CA PRO A 41 -4.46 3.19 14.35
C PRO A 41 -3.97 3.35 12.91
N GLU A 42 -3.32 4.46 12.56
CA GLU A 42 -2.97 4.83 11.17
C GLU A 42 -2.26 3.71 10.42
N SER A 43 -1.26 3.08 11.02
CA SER A 43 -0.53 2.00 10.36
C SER A 43 -1.40 0.76 10.09
N THR A 44 -2.40 0.50 10.93
CA THR A 44 -3.39 -0.56 10.69
C THR A 44 -4.38 -0.16 9.59
N GLN A 45 -4.76 1.11 9.54
CA GLN A 45 -5.60 1.66 8.47
C GLN A 45 -4.87 1.56 7.12
N GLN A 46 -3.60 1.91 7.06
CA GLN A 46 -2.78 1.74 5.86
C GLN A 46 -2.65 0.28 5.42
N LEU A 47 -2.53 -0.67 6.37
CA LEU A 47 -2.55 -2.11 6.04
C LEU A 47 -3.88 -2.51 5.39
N ALA A 48 -5.00 -2.05 5.97
CA ALA A 48 -6.34 -2.32 5.45
C ALA A 48 -6.51 -1.71 4.05
N MET A 49 -6.03 -0.49 3.84
CA MET A 49 -6.03 0.17 2.54
C MET A 49 -5.19 -0.62 1.51
N SER A 50 -3.98 -1.10 1.86
CA SER A 50 -3.18 -1.92 0.93
C SER A 50 -3.93 -3.18 0.48
N ARG A 51 -4.61 -3.86 1.41
CA ARG A 51 -5.45 -5.03 1.11
C ARG A 51 -6.63 -4.65 0.23
N PHE A 52 -7.27 -3.52 0.50
CA PHE A 52 -8.38 -3.03 -0.30
C PHE A 52 -7.97 -2.75 -1.75
N ARG A 53 -6.82 -2.08 -1.98
CA ARG A 53 -6.28 -1.83 -3.33
C ARG A 53 -5.96 -3.12 -4.10
N ALA A 54 -5.43 -4.13 -3.42
CA ALA A 54 -5.22 -5.46 -4.01
C ALA A 54 -6.54 -6.07 -4.50
N VAL A 55 -7.58 -6.05 -3.68
CA VAL A 55 -8.91 -6.58 -4.02
C VAL A 55 -9.55 -5.80 -5.16
N GLU A 56 -9.45 -4.47 -5.14
CA GLU A 56 -10.01 -3.56 -6.16
C GLU A 56 -9.47 -3.86 -7.57
N HIS A 57 -8.21 -4.29 -7.69
CA HIS A 57 -7.55 -4.52 -8.97
C HIS A 57 -7.25 -5.98 -9.29
N GLY A 58 -7.63 -6.91 -8.40
CA GLY A 58 -7.29 -8.33 -8.54
C GLY A 58 -5.78 -8.59 -8.60
N ARG A 59 -4.98 -7.82 -7.85
CA ARG A 59 -3.52 -7.94 -7.80
C ARG A 59 -3.04 -8.39 -6.43
N SER A 60 -1.87 -9.02 -6.37
CA SER A 60 -1.18 -9.24 -5.10
C SER A 60 -0.61 -7.92 -4.57
N THR A 61 -0.47 -7.81 -3.25
CA THR A 61 0.15 -6.65 -2.62
C THR A 61 1.26 -7.05 -1.65
N SER A 62 2.30 -6.22 -1.61
CA SER A 62 3.38 -6.28 -0.65
C SER A 62 3.45 -4.97 0.12
N ARG A 63 3.55 -5.05 1.45
CA ARG A 63 3.76 -3.89 2.33
C ARG A 63 4.96 -4.15 3.22
N SER A 64 5.92 -3.24 3.24
CA SER A 64 7.14 -3.36 4.06
C SER A 64 7.33 -2.10 4.93
N PRO A 65 7.04 -2.16 6.24
CA PRO A 65 7.47 -1.14 7.20
C PRO A 65 8.89 -1.44 7.73
N PRO A 66 9.80 -0.45 7.86
CA PRO A 66 11.17 -0.64 8.35
C PRO A 66 11.25 -0.98 9.85
N TRP A 67 10.14 -0.87 10.58
CA TRP A 67 9.97 -1.34 11.96
C TRP A 67 8.43 -1.47 12.14
N ALA A 68 7.96 -2.65 12.55
CA ALA A 68 6.54 -2.98 12.47
C ALA A 68 5.70 -2.19 13.48
N SER A 69 4.54 -1.69 13.06
CA SER A 69 3.41 -1.45 13.99
C SER A 69 2.08 -1.29 13.25
N ALA A 70 1.61 -2.33 12.56
CA ALA A 70 0.19 -2.68 12.66
C ALA A 70 0.17 -4.01 13.45
N PRO A 71 -0.88 -4.30 14.26
CA PRO A 71 -0.91 -5.50 15.10
C PRO A 71 -0.64 -6.78 14.30
#